data_AF-A0A2W4J3L2-F1
#
_entry.id   AF-A0A2W4J3L2-F1
#
_cell.length_a   1.000
_cell.length_b   1.000
_cell.length_c   1.000
_cell.angle_alpha   90.00
_cell.angle_beta   90.00
_cell.angle_gamma   90.00
#
_symmetry.space_group_name_H-M   'P 1'
#
loop_
_entity.id
_entity.type
_entity.pdbx_description
1 polymer ?
#
loop_
_entity_poly.entity_id
_entity_poly.type
_entity_poly.pdbx_seq_one_letter_code
_entity_poly.pdbx_strand_id
1 'polypeptide(L)'
;MRQTTPTGEPKLPDVFTRIDLDAFLRDAARLVEERVEAQRGVAGLAVKTAFRIAQGLRADFPVGALRQLFPEFAASLASVLATKRPEQSYEELFSTEADRVSRALLSVTDRRVQQLKSKAARGAYEKIRNQAERNVRQAAPDVGRLLDRHAR
;
A
#
# COMPACT_ATOMS: atom_id res chain seq x y z
N MET A 1 -10.23 25.03 -33.10
CA MET A 1 -9.32 23.90 -32.83
C MET A 1 -9.68 23.34 -31.47
N ARG A 2 -10.20 22.10 -31.39
CA ARG A 2 -10.64 21.50 -30.13
C ARG A 2 -9.42 20.91 -29.43
N GLN A 3 -9.08 21.42 -28.24
CA GLN A 3 -8.10 20.78 -27.37
C GLN A 3 -8.81 19.57 -26.72
N THR A 4 -8.45 18.37 -27.15
CA THR A 4 -8.85 17.14 -26.49
C THR A 4 -7.92 16.91 -25.30
N THR A 5 -8.44 17.10 -24.10
CA THR A 5 -7.82 16.64 -22.85
C THR A 5 -7.50 15.15 -22.98
N PRO A 6 -6.26 14.68 -22.73
CA PRO A 6 -6.06 13.26 -22.54
C PRO A 6 -6.62 12.95 -21.15
N THR A 7 -7.73 12.21 -21.11
CA THR A 7 -8.10 11.42 -19.93
C THR A 7 -7.03 10.34 -19.78
N GLY A 8 -5.87 10.75 -19.25
CA GLY A 8 -4.72 9.89 -19.06
C GLY A 8 -4.92 9.10 -17.78
N GLU A 9 -5.09 7.80 -17.92
CA GLU A 9 -4.88 6.85 -16.82
C GLU A 9 -3.55 7.21 -16.13
N PRO A 10 -3.49 7.32 -14.80
CA PRO A 10 -2.28 7.75 -14.13
C PRO A 10 -1.12 6.84 -14.51
N LYS A 11 -0.11 7.41 -15.17
CA LYS A 11 1.08 6.65 -15.57
C LYS A 11 1.74 6.09 -14.32
N LEU A 12 1.97 4.77 -14.33
CA LEU A 12 2.72 4.11 -13.27
C LEU A 12 4.13 4.72 -13.20
N PRO A 13 4.67 4.99 -12.00
CA PRO A 13 6.07 5.38 -11.85
C PRO A 13 6.99 4.35 -12.53
N ASP A 14 8.04 4.85 -13.17
CA ASP A 14 9.01 4.06 -13.96
C ASP A 14 9.47 2.76 -13.28
N VAL A 15 9.75 2.81 -11.97
CA VAL A 15 10.17 1.64 -11.20
C VAL A 15 9.21 0.47 -11.37
N PHE A 16 7.89 0.71 -11.33
CA PHE A 16 6.89 -0.33 -11.40
C PHE A 16 6.67 -0.87 -12.81
N THR A 17 7.17 -0.18 -13.84
CA THR A 17 7.09 -0.64 -15.23
C THR A 17 8.22 -1.61 -15.61
N ARG A 18 9.23 -1.74 -14.74
CA ARG A 18 10.46 -2.51 -14.99
C ARG A 18 10.59 -3.75 -14.09
N ILE A 19 9.58 -4.06 -13.28
CA ILE A 19 9.59 -5.20 -12.35
C ILE A 19 8.63 -6.31 -12.80
N ASP A 20 8.89 -7.54 -12.36
CA ASP A 20 7.86 -8.58 -12.32
C ASP A 20 6.81 -8.21 -11.25
N LEU A 21 5.72 -7.61 -11.70
CA LEU A 21 4.66 -7.13 -10.82
C LEU A 21 4.01 -8.27 -10.01
N ASP A 22 3.84 -9.45 -10.59
CA ASP A 22 3.21 -10.57 -9.87
C ASP A 22 4.12 -11.12 -8.78
N ALA A 23 5.44 -11.22 -9.04
CA ALA A 23 6.41 -11.58 -8.01
C ALA A 23 6.47 -10.53 -6.91
N PHE A 24 6.49 -9.24 -7.26
CA PHE A 24 6.46 -8.13 -6.30
C PHE A 24 5.21 -8.16 -5.42
N LEU A 25 4.02 -8.33 -6.00
CA LEU A 25 2.77 -8.38 -5.25
C LEU A 25 2.68 -9.59 -4.30
N ARG A 26 3.27 -10.74 -4.68
CA ARG A 26 3.37 -11.91 -3.79
C ARG A 26 4.30 -11.65 -2.61
N ASP A 27 5.44 -11.00 -2.83
CA ASP A 27 6.35 -10.64 -1.73
C ASP A 27 5.76 -9.55 -0.84
N ALA A 28 5.04 -8.57 -1.42
CA ALA A 28 4.31 -7.56 -0.66
C ALA A 28 3.19 -8.19 0.19
N ALA A 29 2.48 -9.19 -0.35
CA ALA A 29 1.49 -9.96 0.40
C ALA A 29 2.11 -10.68 1.60
N ARG A 30 3.25 -11.37 1.41
CA ARG A 30 3.99 -12.02 2.50
C ARG A 30 4.43 -11.01 3.56
N LEU A 31 4.93 -9.85 3.15
CA LEU A 31 5.28 -8.78 4.09
C LEU A 31 4.05 -8.35 4.91
N VAL A 32 2.88 -8.16 4.29
CA VAL A 32 1.65 -7.83 5.04
C VAL A 32 1.32 -8.92 6.07
N GLU A 33 1.41 -10.20 5.70
CA GLU A 33 1.18 -11.34 6.60
C GLU A 33 2.15 -11.33 7.78
N GLU A 34 3.45 -11.15 7.53
CA GLU A 34 4.49 -11.05 8.56
C GLU A 34 4.22 -9.89 9.53
N ARG A 35 3.83 -8.71 9.01
CA ARG A 35 3.54 -7.53 9.84
C ARG A 35 2.26 -7.68 10.66
N VAL A 36 1.27 -8.42 10.16
CA VAL A 36 0.05 -8.79 10.90
C VAL A 36 0.39 -9.81 11.99
N GLU A 37 1.18 -10.83 11.68
CA GLU A 37 1.60 -11.84 12.65
C GLU A 37 2.60 -11.29 13.69
N ALA A 38 3.33 -10.23 13.39
CA ALA A 38 4.16 -9.54 14.37
C ALA A 38 3.36 -8.69 15.38
N GLN A 39 2.06 -8.44 15.17
CA GLN A 39 1.24 -7.66 16.10
C GLN A 39 1.11 -8.35 17.46
N ARG A 40 1.21 -7.57 18.55
CA ARG A 40 1.14 -8.04 19.93
C ARG A 40 -0.05 -7.43 20.70
N GLY A 41 -0.39 -8.04 21.84
CA GLY A 41 -1.47 -7.58 22.71
C GLY A 41 -2.89 -7.87 22.18
N VAL A 42 -3.91 -7.44 22.93
CA VAL A 42 -5.33 -7.71 22.62
C VAL A 42 -5.73 -7.12 21.25
N ALA A 43 -5.29 -5.90 20.93
CA ALA A 43 -5.53 -5.28 19.63
C ALA A 43 -4.86 -6.07 18.49
N GLY A 44 -3.65 -6.60 18.72
CA GLY A 44 -2.96 -7.45 17.75
C GLY A 44 -3.70 -8.76 17.48
N LEU A 45 -4.25 -9.40 18.52
CA LEU A 45 -5.08 -10.60 18.37
C LEU A 45 -6.33 -10.32 17.53
N ALA A 46 -6.98 -9.18 17.72
CA ALA A 46 -8.12 -8.76 16.92
C ALA A 46 -7.74 -8.57 15.44
N VAL A 47 -6.61 -7.91 15.15
CA VAL A 47 -6.12 -7.71 13.78
C VAL A 47 -5.82 -9.04 13.09
N LYS A 48 -5.09 -9.95 13.75
CA LYS A 48 -4.80 -11.29 13.22
C LYS A 48 -6.07 -12.08 12.93
N THR A 49 -7.05 -12.02 13.85
CA THR A 49 -8.32 -12.74 13.70
C THR A 49 -9.10 -12.21 12.50
N ALA A 50 -9.24 -10.89 12.37
CA ALA A 50 -9.90 -10.27 11.22
C ALA A 50 -9.20 -10.63 9.90
N PHE A 51 -7.86 -10.64 9.90
CA PHE A 51 -7.06 -11.02 8.73
C PHE A 51 -7.30 -12.48 8.30
N ARG A 52 -7.30 -13.42 9.25
CA ARG A 52 -7.60 -14.84 8.96
C ARG A 52 -9.02 -15.04 8.45
N ILE A 53 -10.00 -14.31 8.99
CA ILE A 53 -11.37 -14.33 8.46
C ILE A 53 -11.38 -13.86 6.99
N ALA A 54 -10.66 -12.78 6.67
CA ALA A 54 -10.55 -12.30 5.29
C ALA A 54 -9.90 -13.34 4.35
N GLN A 55 -8.84 -14.02 4.79
CA GLN A 55 -8.24 -15.16 4.05
C GLN A 55 -9.24 -16.31 3.83
N GLY A 56 -10.05 -16.64 4.85
CA GLY A 56 -11.06 -17.70 4.75
C GLY A 56 -12.22 -17.36 3.80
N LEU A 57 -12.57 -16.07 3.66
CA LEU A 57 -13.59 -15.60 2.72
C LEU A 57 -13.07 -15.43 1.29
N ARG A 58 -11.77 -15.20 1.13
CA ARG A 58 -11.14 -14.92 -0.16
C ARG A 58 -9.81 -15.64 -0.28
N ALA A 59 -9.80 -16.72 -1.07
CA ALA A 59 -8.60 -17.53 -1.29
C ALA A 59 -7.42 -16.77 -1.93
N ASP A 60 -7.69 -15.65 -2.62
CA ASP A 60 -6.68 -14.79 -3.21
C ASP A 60 -6.14 -13.70 -2.27
N PHE A 61 -6.68 -13.57 -1.05
CA PHE A 61 -6.27 -12.54 -0.10
C PHE A 61 -4.96 -12.93 0.61
N PRO A 62 -3.98 -12.00 0.75
CA PRO A 62 -4.06 -10.57 0.43
C PRO A 62 -3.60 -10.18 -1.00
N VAL A 63 -3.02 -11.09 -1.78
CA VAL A 63 -2.47 -10.81 -3.13
C VAL A 63 -3.50 -10.14 -4.05
N GLY A 64 -4.72 -10.65 -4.10
CA GLY A 64 -5.79 -10.09 -4.93
C GLY A 64 -6.22 -8.69 -4.52
N ALA A 65 -6.24 -8.41 -3.21
CA ALA A 65 -6.51 -7.07 -2.69
C ALA A 65 -5.40 -6.09 -3.08
N LEU A 66 -4.13 -6.50 -2.93
CA LEU A 66 -2.98 -5.69 -3.35
C LEU A 66 -3.02 -5.45 -4.86
N ARG A 67 -3.28 -6.46 -5.68
CA ARG A 67 -3.41 -6.32 -7.14
C ARG A 67 -4.49 -5.31 -7.53
N GLN A 68 -5.63 -5.33 -6.84
CA GLN A 68 -6.72 -4.38 -7.09
C GLN A 68 -6.40 -2.94 -6.67
N LEU A 69 -5.57 -2.75 -5.63
CA LEU A 69 -5.20 -1.44 -5.11
C LEU A 69 -3.93 -0.87 -5.75
N PHE A 70 -3.11 -1.73 -6.34
CA PHE A 70 -1.76 -1.40 -6.78
C PHE A 70 -1.68 -0.21 -7.73
N PRO A 71 -2.51 -0.07 -8.79
CA PRO A 71 -2.39 1.06 -9.70
C PRO A 71 -2.55 2.41 -8.99
N GLU A 72 -3.49 2.51 -8.06
CA GLU A 72 -3.70 3.73 -7.27
C GLU A 72 -2.62 3.93 -6.21
N PHE A 73 -2.12 2.86 -5.58
CA PHE A 73 -0.99 2.95 -4.67
C PHE A 73 0.27 3.44 -5.38
N ALA A 74 0.62 2.83 -6.51
CA ALA A 74 1.77 3.21 -7.32
C ALA A 74 1.68 4.69 -7.75
N ALA A 75 0.52 5.13 -8.25
CA ALA A 75 0.29 6.53 -8.58
C ALA A 75 0.44 7.46 -7.37
N SER A 76 -0.07 7.08 -6.19
CA SER A 76 0.04 7.89 -4.97
C SER A 76 1.49 8.08 -4.51
N LEU A 77 2.36 7.11 -4.79
CA LEU A 77 3.78 7.14 -4.42
C LEU A 77 4.65 7.95 -5.39
N ALA A 78 4.11 8.40 -6.53
CA ALA A 78 4.88 9.09 -7.58
C ALA A 78 5.69 10.28 -7.04
N SER A 79 5.10 11.11 -6.17
CA SER A 79 5.79 12.28 -5.60
C SER A 79 6.91 11.94 -4.62
N VAL A 80 6.86 10.77 -3.98
CA VAL A 80 7.95 10.28 -3.11
C VAL A 80 9.05 9.68 -3.97
N LEU A 81 8.69 8.87 -4.95
CA LEU A 81 9.65 8.24 -5.86
C LEU A 81 10.43 9.27 -6.69
N ALA A 82 9.80 10.38 -7.08
CA ALA A 82 10.43 11.48 -7.80
C ALA A 82 11.55 12.19 -7.02
N THR A 83 11.59 12.06 -5.68
CA THR A 83 12.65 12.66 -4.85
C THR A 83 13.83 11.72 -4.63
N LYS A 84 13.81 10.51 -5.20
CA LYS A 84 14.89 9.54 -5.06
C LYS A 84 16.18 10.06 -5.71
N ARG A 85 17.28 10.06 -4.95
CA ARG A 85 18.61 10.34 -5.52
C ARG A 85 19.18 9.10 -6.25
N PRO A 86 20.07 9.25 -7.24
CA PRO A 86 20.63 8.12 -7.99
C PRO A 86 21.20 7.01 -7.10
N GLU A 87 22.07 7.37 -6.15
CA GLU A 87 22.76 6.42 -5.25
C GLU A 87 21.92 5.96 -4.04
N GLN A 88 20.75 6.56 -3.81
CA GLN A 88 19.93 6.27 -2.63
C GLN A 88 19.14 4.97 -2.86
N SER A 89 19.05 4.06 -1.90
CA SER A 89 18.16 2.89 -2.04
C SER A 89 16.68 3.26 -1.85
N TYR A 90 15.75 2.43 -2.32
CA TYR A 90 14.32 2.63 -2.03
C TYR A 90 14.03 2.44 -0.53
N GLU A 91 14.72 1.53 0.15
CA GLU A 91 14.66 1.39 1.61
C GLU A 91 15.04 2.69 2.33
N GLU A 92 16.17 3.31 1.96
CA GLU A 92 16.62 4.58 2.54
C GLU A 92 15.62 5.72 2.27
N LEU A 93 15.10 5.80 1.05
CA LEU A 93 14.09 6.78 0.68
C LEU A 93 12.82 6.60 1.51
N PHE A 94 12.28 5.38 1.56
CA PHE A 94 11.01 5.10 2.24
C PHE A 94 11.15 5.16 3.75
N SER A 95 12.34 4.95 4.29
CA SER A 95 12.66 5.22 5.70
C SER A 95 12.63 6.71 6.01
N THR A 96 13.31 7.52 5.19
CA THR A 96 13.36 8.98 5.35
C THR A 96 11.99 9.63 5.13
N GLU A 97 11.21 9.12 4.19
CA GLU A 97 9.92 9.66 3.76
C GLU A 97 8.73 8.85 4.32
N ALA A 98 8.93 8.06 5.38
CA ALA A 98 7.95 7.10 5.89
C ALA A 98 6.56 7.70 6.14
N ASP A 99 6.52 8.93 6.67
CA ASP A 99 5.30 9.70 6.88
C ASP A 99 4.57 10.05 5.57
N ARG A 100 5.32 10.46 4.54
CA ARG A 100 4.75 10.76 3.21
C ARG A 100 4.28 9.49 2.52
N VAL A 101 5.04 8.40 2.64
CA VAL A 101 4.66 7.07 2.12
C VAL A 101 3.35 6.60 2.77
N SER A 102 3.24 6.64 4.11
CA SER A 102 2.05 6.15 4.80
C SER A 102 0.80 6.96 4.47
N ARG A 103 0.92 8.29 4.39
CA ARG A 103 -0.18 9.16 4.01
C ARG A 103 -0.58 8.98 2.55
N ALA A 104 0.38 8.83 1.64
CA ALA A 104 0.13 8.58 0.23
C ALA A 104 -0.69 7.30 0.03
N LEU A 105 -0.24 6.18 0.62
CA LEU A 105 -0.93 4.90 0.51
C LEU A 105 -2.33 4.95 1.11
N LEU A 106 -2.48 5.50 2.32
CA LEU A 106 -3.80 5.56 2.95
C LEU A 106 -4.77 6.54 2.30
N SER A 107 -4.28 7.55 1.57
CA SER A 107 -5.15 8.42 0.76
C SER A 107 -5.97 7.64 -0.28
N VAL A 108 -5.47 6.48 -0.75
CA VAL A 108 -6.19 5.60 -1.67
C VAL A 108 -7.36 4.94 -0.96
N THR A 109 -7.12 4.36 0.22
CA THR A 109 -8.20 3.72 1.00
C THR A 109 -9.18 4.75 1.56
N ASP A 110 -8.71 5.95 1.92
CA ASP A 110 -9.56 7.08 2.34
C ASP A 110 -10.58 7.44 1.24
N ARG A 111 -10.11 7.60 0.00
CA ARG A 111 -10.99 7.88 -1.16
C ARG A 111 -11.99 6.75 -1.43
N ARG A 112 -11.55 5.49 -1.34
CA ARG A 112 -12.45 4.33 -1.52
C ARG A 112 -13.51 4.25 -0.44
N VAL A 113 -13.16 4.53 0.82
CA VAL A 113 -14.09 4.51 1.94
C VAL A 113 -15.14 5.61 1.79
N GLN A 114 -14.77 6.79 1.29
CA GLN A 114 -15.73 7.87 1.00
C GLN A 114 -16.81 7.46 -0.03
N GLN A 115 -16.52 6.52 -0.92
CA GLN A 115 -17.47 6.00 -1.91
C GLN A 115 -18.42 4.93 -1.35
N LEU A 116 -18.20 4.44 -0.12
CA LEU A 116 -19.05 3.43 0.49
C LEU A 116 -20.42 4.00 0.89
N LYS A 117 -21.49 3.36 0.41
CA LYS A 117 -22.87 3.68 0.83
C LYS A 117 -23.10 3.45 2.32
N SER A 118 -22.46 2.43 2.90
CA SER A 118 -22.63 2.06 4.31
C SER A 118 -21.95 3.04 5.26
N LYS A 119 -22.74 3.79 6.03
CA LYS A 119 -22.24 4.66 7.12
C LYS A 119 -21.50 3.86 8.20
N ALA A 120 -21.98 2.66 8.50
CA ALA A 120 -21.34 1.78 9.48
C ALA A 120 -19.93 1.36 9.03
N ALA A 121 -19.76 0.98 7.76
CA ALA A 121 -18.46 0.62 7.22
C ALA A 121 -17.47 1.81 7.23
N ARG A 122 -17.94 3.00 6.87
CA ARG A 122 -17.14 4.23 6.96
C ARG A 122 -16.68 4.53 8.39
N GLY A 123 -17.61 4.52 9.34
CA GLY A 123 -17.28 4.76 10.75
C GLY A 123 -16.35 3.69 11.35
N ALA A 124 -16.47 2.44 10.91
CA ALA A 124 -15.53 1.38 11.31
C ALA A 124 -14.11 1.65 10.79
N TYR A 125 -13.97 2.08 9.54
CA TYR A 125 -12.68 2.45 8.97
C TYR A 125 -12.05 3.65 9.66
N GLU A 126 -12.81 4.73 9.89
CA GLU A 126 -12.32 5.95 10.55
C GLU A 126 -11.72 5.66 11.93
N LYS A 127 -12.33 4.75 12.70
CA LYS A 127 -11.83 4.33 14.02
C LYS A 127 -10.46 3.65 13.97
N ILE A 128 -10.15 2.92 12.89
CA ILE A 128 -8.89 2.18 12.75
C ILE A 128 -7.85 2.92 11.89
N ARG A 129 -8.23 3.98 11.19
CA ARG A 129 -7.40 4.72 10.22
C ARG A 129 -6.06 5.19 10.80
N ASN A 130 -6.06 5.73 12.01
CA ASN A 130 -4.82 6.21 12.65
C ASN A 130 -3.87 5.04 13.00
N GLN A 131 -4.41 3.89 13.38
CA GLN A 131 -3.59 2.70 13.64
C GLN A 131 -3.04 2.12 12.34
N ALA A 132 -3.85 2.10 11.27
CA ALA A 132 -3.40 1.69 9.95
C ALA A 132 -2.23 2.55 9.47
N GLU A 133 -2.27 3.87 9.69
CA GLU A 133 -1.17 4.76 9.31
C GLU A 133 0.13 4.44 10.04
N ARG A 134 0.04 4.25 11.36
CA ARG A 134 1.21 3.84 12.15
C ARG A 134 1.81 2.54 11.64
N ASN A 135 0.98 1.56 11.33
CA ASN A 135 1.44 0.26 10.83
C ASN A 135 2.12 0.39 9.46
N VAL A 136 1.52 1.14 8.53
CA VAL A 136 2.08 1.37 7.18
C VAL A 136 3.38 2.16 7.27
N ARG A 137 3.44 3.20 8.10
CA ARG A 137 4.64 4.00 8.34
C ARG A 137 5.79 3.15 8.85
N GLN A 138 5.54 2.29 9.83
CA GLN A 138 6.55 1.37 10.37
C GLN A 138 7.00 0.30 9.37
N ALA A 139 6.18 -0.02 8.38
CA ALA A 139 6.50 -0.98 7.32
C ALA A 139 7.12 -0.31 6.08
N ALA A 140 7.17 1.03 6.01
CA ALA A 140 7.67 1.74 4.84
C ALA A 140 9.10 1.33 4.44
N PRO A 141 10.08 1.18 5.35
CA PRO A 141 11.41 0.69 4.99
C PRO A 141 11.39 -0.70 4.36
N ASP A 142 10.57 -1.62 4.90
CA ASP A 142 10.45 -2.99 4.37
C ASP A 142 9.87 -2.99 2.95
N VAL A 143 8.91 -2.12 2.66
CA VAL A 143 8.36 -1.91 1.30
C VAL A 143 9.42 -1.35 0.36
N GLY A 144 10.22 -0.39 0.82
CA GLY A 144 11.37 0.13 0.05
C GLY A 144 12.36 -0.99 -0.28
N ARG A 145 12.67 -1.84 0.69
CA ARG A 145 13.54 -3.01 0.48
C ARG A 145 12.97 -3.98 -0.55
N LEU A 146 11.66 -4.19 -0.59
CA LEU A 146 11.03 -4.98 -1.67
C LEU A 146 11.30 -4.37 -3.04
N LEU A 147 11.18 -3.04 -3.19
CA LEU A 147 11.50 -2.37 -4.45
C LEU A 147 12.97 -2.56 -4.83
N ASP A 148 13.91 -2.42 -3.89
CA ASP A 148 15.35 -2.66 -4.15
C ASP A 148 15.65 -4.09 -4.60
N ARG A 149 14.85 -5.08 -4.19
CA ARG A 149 15.00 -6.47 -4.65
C ARG A 149 14.47 -6.69 -6.07
N HIS A 150 13.35 -6.04 -6.41
CA HIS A 150 12.62 -6.28 -7.66
C HIS A 150 13.04 -5.33 -8.80
N ALA A 151 13.52 -4.13 -8.50
CA ALA A 151 13.90 -3.10 -9.49
C ALA A 151 15.37 -3.17 -9.94
N ARG A 152 15.99 -4.35 -9.85
CA ARG A 152 17.39 -4.60 -10.22
C ARG A 152 17.57 -4.73 -11.72
#